data_AF-D0IFV9-F1
#
_entry.id   AF-D0IFV9-F1
#
_cell.length_a   1.000
_cell.length_b   1.000
_cell.length_c   1.000
_cell.angle_alpha   90.00
_cell.angle_beta   90.00
_cell.angle_gamma   90.00
#
_symmetry.space_group_name_H-M   'P 1'
#
loop_
_entity.id
_entity.type
_entity.pdbx_description
1 polymer ?
#
loop_
_entity_poly.entity_id
_entity_poly.type
_entity_poly.pdbx_seq_one_letter_code
_entity_poly.pdbx_strand_id
1 'polypeptide(L)'
;MRLKYWAFTLFSLTPVTSAIAAQDINNGYEDYTINRTFEELTPKDKAVANRIIYGCYMGCHRPAKEEVPETLSPKLEGFDPQYFYNQWVDMDNERHAGISSQMKEIVYQNTPEQMATVAVVLSERTMAYNPDPQVLSSDVFARGKEKYDTTCKMCHGEQGASTNPAYPPLKGQMPAYLFEQMKAYRDGDRTNRQAPIMAPFARMLSEQDYQEIIAYVTGQEYKAVERREFITGIGMPPVKGFKLPETGQIQNFSDMPGEDSDYPHTPMSFTVSESGKVVHDNNTQLMWERESSRIWMNAAEGQAYCDNLELDGYTDWRYPLMKELQSIADMGEFRPAINTDVFSNMPRANSGIWAFPISDHPDHVWHVGFPDAHIMGQHTASTKLVRCVRADNGAAYHNMDFVDNRDGTVTERITNRMWQQNIDYKRRNWQNSINYCENLNYAGYDDWRLPNIKEAVSIVNYNKTSPAIDEEFFPNTPVKYFFWTSTSDVAGPAIHMRPLGQRKKNQTPEMLDLRNTGDNEGWAQGYLIGSGLGMQKDTEFYARCIRNP
;
A
#
# COMPACT_ATOMS: atom_id res chain seq x y z
N MET A 1 -32.45 -43.95 -73.96
CA MET A 1 -31.70 -42.69 -73.78
C MET A 1 -31.28 -42.62 -72.31
N ARG A 2 -29.97 -42.67 -72.02
CA ARG A 2 -29.41 -42.82 -70.66
C ARG A 2 -29.52 -41.52 -69.86
N LEU A 3 -30.08 -41.56 -68.65
CA LEU A 3 -30.01 -40.48 -67.66
C LEU A 3 -29.10 -40.92 -66.51
N LYS A 4 -28.03 -40.16 -66.30
CA LYS A 4 -27.01 -40.37 -65.26
C LYS A 4 -27.47 -39.73 -63.94
N TYR A 5 -27.26 -40.46 -62.84
CA TYR A 5 -27.43 -40.03 -61.46
C TYR A 5 -26.47 -38.89 -61.08
N TRP A 6 -26.96 -37.90 -60.33
CA TRP A 6 -26.16 -36.95 -59.57
C TRP A 6 -26.45 -37.14 -58.08
N ALA A 7 -25.40 -37.40 -57.31
CA ALA A 7 -25.45 -37.49 -55.84
C ALA A 7 -25.39 -36.08 -55.25
N PHE A 8 -26.35 -35.74 -54.39
CA PHE A 8 -26.31 -34.52 -53.57
C PHE A 8 -25.71 -34.87 -52.20
N THR A 9 -24.57 -34.24 -51.90
CA THR A 9 -23.92 -34.28 -50.59
C THR A 9 -24.65 -33.32 -49.65
N LEU A 10 -25.20 -33.83 -48.55
CA LEU A 10 -25.78 -33.03 -47.47
C LEU A 10 -24.67 -32.30 -46.71
N PHE A 11 -24.59 -30.98 -46.83
CA PHE A 11 -23.86 -30.14 -45.90
C PHE A 11 -24.73 -29.87 -44.68
N SER A 12 -24.32 -30.35 -43.50
CA SER A 12 -24.91 -29.95 -42.22
C SER A 12 -24.45 -28.52 -41.90
N LEU A 13 -25.36 -27.55 -41.98
CA LEU A 13 -25.14 -26.22 -41.42
C LEU A 13 -25.30 -26.31 -39.89
N THR A 14 -24.19 -26.39 -39.16
CA THR A 14 -24.18 -26.01 -37.74
C THR A 14 -24.30 -24.49 -37.67
N PRO A 15 -25.30 -23.93 -36.98
CA PRO A 15 -25.35 -22.48 -36.77
C PRO A 15 -24.20 -22.10 -35.84
N VAL A 16 -23.23 -21.35 -36.35
CA VAL A 16 -22.28 -20.60 -35.52
C VAL A 16 -23.04 -19.39 -35.00
N THR A 17 -23.74 -19.55 -33.88
CA THR A 17 -24.09 -18.39 -33.05
C THR A 17 -22.81 -18.02 -32.30
N SER A 18 -22.02 -17.10 -32.87
CA SER A 18 -21.07 -16.34 -32.07
C SER A 18 -21.88 -15.53 -31.07
N ALA A 19 -22.00 -16.03 -29.85
CA ALA A 19 -22.43 -15.22 -28.72
C ALA A 19 -21.46 -14.04 -28.64
N ILE A 20 -21.99 -12.84 -28.82
CA ILE A 20 -21.25 -11.61 -28.53
C ILE A 20 -20.96 -11.67 -27.03
N ALA A 21 -19.67 -11.74 -26.65
CA ALA A 21 -19.26 -11.70 -25.25
C ALA A 21 -19.95 -10.51 -24.57
N ALA A 22 -20.53 -10.73 -23.39
CA ALA A 22 -21.27 -9.69 -22.71
C ALA A 22 -20.28 -8.60 -22.26
N GLN A 23 -20.28 -7.48 -22.95
CA GLN A 23 -19.33 -6.41 -22.70
C GLN A 23 -19.66 -5.71 -21.38
N ASP A 24 -18.66 -5.51 -20.53
CA ASP A 24 -18.78 -4.70 -19.32
C ASP A 24 -19.21 -3.27 -19.67
N ILE A 25 -19.93 -2.64 -18.74
CA ILE A 25 -20.39 -1.26 -18.89
C ILE A 25 -19.56 -0.39 -17.95
N ASN A 26 -18.71 0.47 -18.51
CA ASN A 26 -17.91 1.42 -17.75
C ASN A 26 -18.54 2.82 -17.81
N ASN A 27 -19.29 3.21 -16.77
CA ASN A 27 -19.83 4.57 -16.65
C ASN A 27 -18.89 5.48 -15.83
N GLY A 28 -17.65 5.06 -15.60
CA GLY A 28 -16.70 5.70 -14.71
C GLY A 28 -16.37 4.84 -13.48
N TYR A 29 -15.50 5.36 -12.61
CA TYR A 29 -15.06 4.65 -11.39
C TYR A 29 -16.23 4.31 -10.44
N GLU A 30 -17.35 5.03 -10.50
CA GLU A 30 -18.45 4.88 -9.54
C GLU A 30 -19.47 3.80 -9.92
N ASP A 31 -19.65 3.56 -11.23
CA ASP A 31 -20.72 2.73 -11.78
C ASP A 31 -20.18 1.86 -12.93
N TYR A 32 -19.46 0.80 -12.56
CA TYR A 32 -19.03 -0.24 -13.49
C TYR A 32 -19.85 -1.51 -13.28
N THR A 33 -20.41 -2.02 -14.38
CA THR A 33 -21.16 -3.28 -14.38
C THR A 33 -20.35 -4.38 -15.02
N ILE A 34 -20.08 -5.43 -14.25
CA ILE A 34 -19.37 -6.63 -14.70
C ILE A 34 -20.40 -7.57 -15.36
N ASN A 35 -20.25 -7.77 -16.66
CA ASN A 35 -21.05 -8.71 -17.44
C ASN A 35 -20.23 -9.94 -17.86
N ARG A 36 -18.91 -9.81 -17.93
CA ARG A 36 -18.00 -10.89 -18.34
C ARG A 36 -17.84 -11.98 -17.28
N THR A 37 -17.65 -13.23 -17.72
CA THR A 37 -17.35 -14.39 -16.86
C THR A 37 -15.86 -14.73 -16.83
N PHE A 38 -15.47 -15.63 -15.94
CA PHE A 38 -14.08 -16.09 -15.83
C PHE A 38 -13.57 -16.80 -17.10
N GLU A 39 -14.45 -17.52 -17.81
CA GLU A 39 -14.14 -18.22 -19.06
C GLU A 39 -13.83 -17.25 -20.21
N GLU A 40 -14.44 -16.06 -20.18
CA GLU A 40 -14.28 -15.02 -21.20
C GLU A 40 -12.98 -14.22 -21.04
N LEU A 41 -12.30 -14.31 -19.88
CA LEU A 41 -11.03 -13.64 -19.63
C LEU A 41 -9.86 -14.28 -20.40
N THR A 42 -9.03 -13.46 -21.05
CA THR A 42 -7.83 -13.95 -21.74
C THR A 42 -6.76 -14.42 -20.76
N PRO A 43 -5.78 -15.25 -21.18
CA PRO A 43 -4.64 -15.60 -20.33
C PRO A 43 -3.86 -14.39 -19.81
N LYS A 44 -3.80 -13.30 -20.58
CA LYS A 44 -3.16 -12.05 -20.17
C LYS A 44 -3.94 -11.38 -19.04
N ASP A 45 -5.26 -11.29 -19.15
CA ASP A 45 -6.11 -10.68 -18.11
C ASP A 45 -6.01 -11.44 -16.80
N LYS A 46 -6.05 -12.79 -16.88
CA LYS A 46 -5.84 -13.67 -15.72
C LYS A 46 -4.47 -13.47 -15.09
N ALA A 47 -3.41 -13.30 -15.88
CA ALA A 47 -2.07 -13.05 -15.36
C ALA A 47 -1.97 -11.69 -14.65
N VAL A 48 -2.54 -10.64 -15.22
CA VAL A 48 -2.59 -9.30 -14.61
C VAL A 48 -3.37 -9.34 -13.30
N ALA A 49 -4.56 -9.93 -13.29
CA ALA A 49 -5.37 -10.06 -12.07
C ALA A 49 -4.65 -10.87 -10.98
N ASN A 50 -4.01 -11.99 -11.33
CA ASN A 50 -3.23 -12.77 -10.35
C ASN A 50 -2.05 -11.99 -9.78
N ARG A 51 -1.39 -11.13 -10.57
CA ARG A 51 -0.32 -10.24 -10.08
C ARG A 51 -0.85 -9.24 -9.05
N ILE A 52 -2.00 -8.61 -9.33
CA ILE A 52 -2.65 -7.68 -8.39
C ILE A 52 -3.06 -8.41 -7.11
N ILE A 53 -3.72 -9.56 -7.23
CA ILE A 53 -4.15 -10.39 -6.08
C ILE A 53 -2.96 -10.79 -5.20
N TYR A 54 -1.83 -11.16 -5.81
CA TYR A 54 -0.62 -11.47 -5.05
C TYR A 54 -0.12 -10.25 -4.27
N GLY A 55 -0.20 -9.04 -4.83
CA GLY A 55 0.05 -7.79 -4.11
C GLY A 55 -0.87 -7.62 -2.90
N CYS A 56 -2.18 -7.85 -3.07
CA CYS A 56 -3.16 -7.79 -1.98
C CYS A 56 -2.81 -8.75 -0.82
N TYR A 57 -2.38 -9.98 -1.15
CA TYR A 57 -2.00 -11.00 -0.15
C TYR A 57 -0.64 -10.74 0.52
N MET A 58 0.32 -10.18 -0.20
CA MET A 58 1.62 -9.89 0.41
C MET A 58 1.54 -8.69 1.35
N GLY A 59 0.68 -7.72 1.04
CA GLY A 59 0.52 -6.51 1.84
C GLY A 59 -0.36 -6.68 3.07
N CYS A 60 -1.63 -7.05 2.89
CA CYS A 60 -2.62 -6.97 3.98
C CYS A 60 -3.45 -8.24 4.13
N HIS A 61 -3.95 -8.78 3.02
CA HIS A 61 -4.84 -9.96 3.03
C HIS A 61 -4.05 -11.26 3.10
N ARG A 62 -4.75 -12.39 3.25
CA ARG A 62 -4.14 -13.72 3.17
C ARG A 62 -5.00 -14.60 2.27
N PRO A 63 -4.41 -15.57 1.55
CA PRO A 63 -5.19 -16.53 0.79
C PRO A 63 -6.17 -17.26 1.72
N ALA A 64 -7.44 -17.36 1.34
CA ALA A 64 -8.47 -17.96 2.19
C ALA A 64 -8.23 -19.44 2.54
N LYS A 65 -7.28 -20.12 1.89
CA LYS A 65 -6.93 -21.54 2.15
C LYS A 65 -6.02 -21.74 3.37
N GLU A 66 -5.40 -20.69 3.90
CA GLU A 66 -4.45 -20.79 5.01
C GLU A 66 -5.16 -20.59 6.37
N GLU A 67 -4.78 -21.39 7.36
CA GLU A 67 -5.06 -21.07 8.77
C GLU A 67 -4.15 -19.93 9.18
N VAL A 68 -4.71 -18.74 9.31
CA VAL A 68 -3.96 -17.53 9.67
C VAL A 68 -4.42 -16.98 11.01
N PRO A 69 -3.53 -16.31 11.76
CA PRO A 69 -3.93 -15.56 12.94
C PRO A 69 -5.08 -14.61 12.63
N GLU A 70 -5.93 -14.39 13.63
CA GLU A 70 -7.06 -13.47 13.50
C GLU A 70 -6.58 -12.05 13.14
N THR A 71 -7.28 -11.44 12.18
CA THR A 71 -6.94 -10.14 11.59
C THR A 71 -8.21 -9.39 11.21
N LEU A 72 -8.10 -8.08 11.06
CA LEU A 72 -9.14 -7.23 10.47
C LEU A 72 -9.10 -7.20 8.94
N SER A 73 -8.09 -7.82 8.30
CA SER A 73 -8.09 -7.97 6.84
C SER A 73 -9.05 -9.08 6.41
N PRO A 74 -10.10 -8.80 5.63
CA PRO A 74 -11.04 -9.84 5.21
C PRO A 74 -10.40 -10.84 4.25
N LYS A 75 -10.88 -12.09 4.29
CA LYS A 75 -10.75 -13.03 3.17
C LYS A 75 -11.47 -12.47 1.95
N LEU A 76 -10.90 -12.63 0.75
CA LEU A 76 -11.34 -11.95 -0.48
C LEU A 76 -12.04 -12.89 -1.47
N GLU A 77 -11.94 -14.19 -1.25
CA GLU A 77 -12.38 -15.24 -2.17
C GLU A 77 -13.88 -15.52 -2.05
N GLY A 78 -14.50 -15.90 -3.15
CA GLY A 78 -15.85 -16.47 -3.15
C GLY A 78 -16.98 -15.45 -3.01
N PHE A 79 -16.68 -14.14 -3.04
CA PHE A 79 -17.69 -13.11 -3.24
C PHE A 79 -18.19 -13.12 -4.69
N ASP A 80 -19.44 -12.71 -4.87
CA ASP A 80 -19.94 -12.34 -6.19
C ASP A 80 -19.06 -11.21 -6.79
N PRO A 81 -18.70 -11.27 -8.09
CA PRO A 81 -17.82 -10.27 -8.71
C PRO A 81 -18.35 -8.84 -8.57
N GLN A 82 -19.65 -8.63 -8.78
CA GLN A 82 -20.23 -7.30 -8.72
C GLN A 82 -20.29 -6.80 -7.27
N TYR A 83 -20.65 -7.67 -6.32
CA TYR A 83 -20.58 -7.31 -4.90
C TYR A 83 -19.17 -6.86 -4.50
N PHE A 84 -18.16 -7.65 -4.86
CA PHE A 84 -16.77 -7.40 -4.51
C PHE A 84 -16.28 -6.08 -5.11
N TYR A 85 -16.55 -5.88 -6.40
CA TYR A 85 -16.22 -4.63 -7.09
C TYR A 85 -16.90 -3.41 -6.44
N ASN A 86 -18.17 -3.55 -6.06
CA ASN A 86 -18.90 -2.49 -5.36
C ASN A 86 -18.27 -2.13 -4.01
N GLN A 87 -17.72 -3.11 -3.27
CA GLN A 87 -17.01 -2.82 -2.02
C GLN A 87 -15.78 -1.97 -2.26
N TRP A 88 -15.02 -2.24 -3.32
CA TRP A 88 -13.86 -1.44 -3.67
C TRP A 88 -14.21 -0.04 -4.14
N VAL A 89 -15.22 0.11 -4.99
CA VAL A 89 -15.66 1.45 -5.43
C VAL A 89 -16.25 2.26 -4.28
N ASP A 90 -16.91 1.60 -3.34
CA ASP A 90 -17.36 2.23 -2.10
C ASP A 90 -16.23 2.45 -1.08
N MET A 91 -14.97 2.14 -1.39
CA MET A 91 -13.81 2.61 -0.64
C MET A 91 -13.32 3.91 -1.28
N ASP A 92 -14.22 4.86 -1.47
CA ASP A 92 -13.87 6.20 -1.90
C ASP A 92 -13.93 7.20 -0.73
N ASN A 93 -13.72 8.49 -1.01
CA ASN A 93 -13.75 9.51 0.05
C ASN A 93 -15.17 10.00 0.39
N GLU A 94 -16.17 9.59 -0.37
CA GLU A 94 -17.57 9.96 -0.16
C GLU A 94 -18.33 8.82 0.51
N ARG A 95 -18.26 7.63 -0.08
CA ARG A 95 -18.78 6.36 0.41
C ARG A 95 -17.64 5.67 1.15
N HIS A 96 -17.82 5.38 2.44
CA HIS A 96 -16.80 4.71 3.27
C HIS A 96 -17.21 3.25 3.49
N ALA A 97 -16.57 2.29 2.80
CA ALA A 97 -16.87 0.87 2.90
C ALA A 97 -16.13 0.09 3.99
N GLY A 98 -15.64 0.76 5.03
CA GLY A 98 -14.98 0.11 6.15
C GLY A 98 -13.86 0.97 6.73
N ILE A 99 -12.92 0.31 7.42
CA ILE A 99 -11.95 0.95 8.35
C ILE A 99 -10.56 1.13 7.71
N SER A 100 -10.37 0.81 6.42
CA SER A 100 -9.04 0.86 5.78
C SER A 100 -8.93 1.92 4.69
N SER A 101 -8.08 2.92 4.93
CA SER A 101 -7.60 3.85 3.91
C SER A 101 -6.50 3.23 3.02
N GLN A 102 -5.74 2.24 3.51
CA GLN A 102 -4.77 1.47 2.71
C GLN A 102 -5.47 0.87 1.50
N MET A 103 -6.68 0.35 1.70
CA MET A 103 -7.48 -0.18 0.60
C MET A 103 -7.92 0.88 -0.41
N LYS A 104 -8.20 2.12 0.04
CA LYS A 104 -8.50 3.24 -0.87
C LYS A 104 -7.31 3.49 -1.79
N GLU A 105 -6.08 3.44 -1.29
CA GLU A 105 -4.87 3.60 -2.11
C GLU A 105 -4.79 2.53 -3.19
N ILE A 106 -4.97 1.25 -2.84
CA ILE A 106 -4.99 0.15 -3.81
C ILE A 106 -6.09 0.36 -4.87
N VAL A 107 -7.27 0.83 -4.48
CA VAL A 107 -8.38 1.13 -5.40
C VAL A 107 -7.99 2.23 -6.40
N TYR A 108 -7.30 3.27 -5.94
CA TYR A 108 -6.90 4.39 -6.80
C TYR A 108 -5.68 4.12 -7.69
N GLN A 109 -5.00 2.99 -7.48
CA GLN A 109 -3.86 2.56 -8.30
C GLN A 109 -4.24 1.72 -9.51
N ASN A 110 -5.44 1.15 -9.53
CA ASN A 110 -5.87 0.20 -10.55
C ASN A 110 -6.99 0.80 -11.40
N THR A 111 -7.02 0.48 -12.69
CA THR A 111 -8.14 0.91 -13.53
C THR A 111 -9.43 0.16 -13.15
N PRO A 112 -10.62 0.71 -13.44
CA PRO A 112 -11.89 0.02 -13.20
C PRO A 112 -11.93 -1.36 -13.86
N GLU A 113 -11.37 -1.48 -15.06
CA GLU A 113 -11.30 -2.74 -15.79
C GLU A 113 -10.37 -3.75 -15.09
N GLN A 114 -9.20 -3.34 -14.62
CA GLN A 114 -8.29 -4.23 -13.87
C GLN A 114 -8.96 -4.72 -12.59
N MET A 115 -9.64 -3.82 -11.88
CA MET A 115 -10.36 -4.16 -10.65
C MET A 115 -11.50 -5.16 -10.92
N ALA A 116 -12.29 -4.94 -11.96
CA ALA A 116 -13.34 -5.87 -12.37
C ALA A 116 -12.78 -7.25 -12.73
N THR A 117 -11.63 -7.32 -13.42
CA THR A 117 -10.96 -8.60 -13.73
C THR A 117 -10.53 -9.32 -12.44
N VAL A 118 -9.99 -8.59 -11.45
CA VAL A 118 -9.63 -9.18 -10.16
C VAL A 118 -10.86 -9.74 -9.43
N ALA A 119 -11.98 -9.00 -9.43
CA ALA A 119 -13.22 -9.44 -8.82
C ALA A 119 -13.72 -10.78 -9.42
N VAL A 120 -13.69 -10.90 -10.75
CA VAL A 120 -14.04 -12.14 -11.48
C VAL A 120 -13.07 -13.29 -11.15
N VAL A 121 -11.77 -13.03 -10.99
CA VAL A 121 -10.81 -14.08 -10.64
C VAL A 121 -10.97 -14.55 -9.19
N LEU A 122 -11.34 -13.66 -8.27
CA LEU A 122 -11.56 -13.99 -6.86
C LEU A 122 -12.89 -14.72 -6.61
N SER A 123 -13.92 -14.48 -7.42
CA SER A 123 -15.21 -15.19 -7.31
C SER A 123 -15.10 -16.69 -7.59
N GLU A 124 -14.17 -17.08 -8.46
CA GLU A 124 -13.90 -18.50 -8.77
C GLU A 124 -13.06 -19.21 -7.69
N ARG A 125 -12.65 -18.47 -6.65
CA ARG A 125 -11.91 -19.04 -5.52
C ARG A 125 -12.85 -19.28 -4.36
N THR A 126 -12.55 -20.30 -3.55
CA THR A 126 -13.38 -20.64 -2.39
C THR A 126 -12.86 -19.98 -1.12
N MET A 127 -13.75 -19.32 -0.37
CA MET A 127 -13.48 -18.92 1.01
C MET A 127 -13.45 -20.18 1.90
N ALA A 128 -12.29 -20.53 2.46
CA ALA A 128 -12.22 -21.73 3.30
C ALA A 128 -12.88 -21.51 4.66
N TYR A 129 -13.69 -22.49 5.06
CA TYR A 129 -14.33 -22.59 6.36
C TYR A 129 -13.53 -23.56 7.24
N ASN A 130 -12.77 -23.00 8.19
CA ASN A 130 -11.88 -23.74 9.09
C ASN A 130 -12.38 -23.56 10.54
N PRO A 131 -13.43 -24.30 10.95
CA PRO A 131 -14.03 -24.13 12.27
C PRO A 131 -13.17 -24.78 13.37
N ASP A 132 -13.20 -24.20 14.56
CA ASP A 132 -12.70 -24.85 15.77
C ASP A 132 -13.75 -25.87 16.27
N PRO A 133 -13.41 -27.18 16.37
CA PRO A 133 -14.33 -28.19 16.88
C PRO A 133 -14.90 -27.91 18.28
N GLN A 134 -14.15 -27.20 19.14
CA GLN A 134 -14.63 -26.80 20.46
C GLN A 134 -15.73 -25.75 20.34
N VAL A 135 -15.59 -24.79 19.42
CA VAL A 135 -16.61 -23.78 19.16
C VAL A 135 -17.87 -24.44 18.59
N LEU A 136 -17.75 -25.36 17.63
CA LEU A 136 -18.91 -26.07 17.05
C LEU A 136 -19.75 -26.83 18.08
N SER A 137 -19.13 -27.30 19.16
CA SER A 137 -19.78 -28.04 20.25
C SER A 137 -20.19 -27.16 21.43
N SER A 138 -19.94 -25.86 21.36
CA SER A 138 -20.22 -24.91 22.44
C SER A 138 -21.66 -24.40 22.45
N ASP A 139 -22.13 -23.96 23.62
CA ASP A 139 -23.41 -23.25 23.74
C ASP A 139 -23.39 -21.90 23.01
N VAL A 140 -22.21 -21.28 22.85
CA VAL A 140 -22.03 -20.01 22.11
C VAL A 140 -22.45 -20.19 20.65
N PHE A 141 -22.02 -21.29 20.01
CA PHE A 141 -22.40 -21.61 18.64
C PHE A 141 -23.91 -21.89 18.51
N ALA A 142 -24.50 -22.60 19.47
CA ALA A 142 -25.93 -22.88 19.47
C ALA A 142 -26.79 -21.61 19.63
N ARG A 143 -26.43 -20.71 20.55
CA ARG A 143 -27.10 -19.41 20.71
C ARG A 143 -26.90 -18.51 19.50
N GLY A 144 -25.69 -18.52 18.93
CA GLY A 144 -25.36 -17.83 17.69
C GLY A 144 -26.25 -18.25 16.53
N LYS A 145 -26.50 -19.56 16.40
CA LYS A 145 -27.41 -20.11 15.38
C LYS A 145 -28.83 -19.56 15.52
N GLU A 146 -29.38 -19.57 16.74
CA GLU A 146 -30.76 -19.10 16.98
C GLU A 146 -30.93 -17.62 16.59
N LYS A 147 -29.96 -16.79 16.98
CA LYS A 147 -29.93 -15.36 16.63
C LYS A 147 -29.74 -15.12 15.13
N TYR A 148 -28.84 -15.88 14.50
CA TYR A 148 -28.59 -15.81 13.07
C TYR A 148 -29.81 -16.21 12.24
N ASP A 149 -30.49 -17.30 12.63
CA ASP A 149 -31.65 -17.82 11.90
C ASP A 149 -32.82 -16.84 11.89
N THR A 150 -32.99 -16.07 12.97
CA THR A 150 -34.06 -15.08 13.12
C THR A 150 -33.74 -13.74 12.47
N THR A 151 -32.46 -13.37 12.37
CA THR A 151 -32.05 -12.00 12.02
C THR A 151 -31.33 -11.90 10.68
N CYS A 152 -30.52 -12.89 10.31
CA CYS A 152 -29.51 -12.78 9.24
C CYS A 152 -29.78 -13.71 8.05
N LYS A 153 -30.30 -14.91 8.32
CA LYS A 153 -30.44 -16.01 7.35
C LYS A 153 -31.21 -15.65 6.09
N MET A 154 -32.22 -14.77 6.20
CA MET A 154 -33.06 -14.37 5.06
C MET A 154 -32.24 -13.75 3.92
N CYS A 155 -31.19 -13.00 4.24
CA CYS A 155 -30.33 -12.34 3.27
C CYS A 155 -29.01 -13.08 3.06
N HIS A 156 -28.37 -13.54 4.15
CA HIS A 156 -27.04 -14.13 4.11
C HIS A 156 -27.02 -15.66 3.90
N GLY A 157 -28.18 -16.29 3.70
CA GLY A 157 -28.29 -17.72 3.42
C GLY A 157 -28.08 -18.62 4.65
N GLU A 158 -28.05 -19.93 4.44
CA GLU A 158 -27.83 -20.90 5.52
C GLU A 158 -26.41 -20.74 6.07
N GLN A 159 -26.27 -20.47 7.38
CA GLN A 159 -24.98 -20.28 8.05
C GLN A 159 -24.04 -19.27 7.36
N GLY A 160 -24.59 -18.23 6.73
CA GLY A 160 -23.80 -17.21 6.04
C GLY A 160 -23.32 -17.62 4.65
N ALA A 161 -23.81 -18.72 4.06
CA ALA A 161 -23.44 -19.18 2.72
C ALA A 161 -24.38 -18.62 1.63
N SER A 162 -24.50 -17.29 1.54
CA SER A 162 -25.29 -16.63 0.50
C SER A 162 -24.71 -16.89 -0.90
N THR A 163 -25.60 -17.15 -1.85
CA THR A 163 -25.29 -17.16 -3.30
C THR A 163 -25.93 -15.97 -4.03
N ASN A 164 -26.56 -15.05 -3.29
CA ASN A 164 -27.21 -13.88 -3.87
C ASN A 164 -26.15 -12.79 -4.12
N PRO A 165 -26.04 -12.25 -5.36
CA PRO A 165 -25.11 -11.17 -5.69
C PRO A 165 -25.23 -9.91 -4.82
N ALA A 166 -26.40 -9.66 -4.23
CA ALA A 166 -26.61 -8.50 -3.36
C ALA A 166 -26.09 -8.69 -1.93
N TYR A 167 -25.95 -9.94 -1.46
CA TYR A 167 -25.69 -10.24 -0.06
C TYR A 167 -24.45 -11.12 0.08
N PRO A 168 -23.38 -10.64 0.76
CA PRO A 168 -22.13 -11.36 0.83
C PRO A 168 -22.26 -12.68 1.59
N PRO A 169 -21.46 -13.70 1.21
CA PRO A 169 -21.17 -14.80 2.12
C PRO A 169 -20.40 -14.29 3.35
N LEU A 170 -20.78 -14.79 4.52
CA LEU A 170 -20.12 -14.56 5.81
C LEU A 170 -19.39 -15.83 6.29
N LYS A 171 -19.73 -16.98 5.71
CA LYS A 171 -19.24 -18.27 6.16
C LYS A 171 -17.72 -18.38 6.00
N GLY A 172 -17.03 -18.57 7.12
CA GLY A 172 -15.56 -18.70 7.16
C GLY A 172 -14.78 -17.39 7.06
N GLN A 173 -15.44 -16.23 7.11
CA GLN A 173 -14.79 -14.92 7.19
C GLN A 173 -14.05 -14.73 8.53
N MET A 174 -13.16 -13.74 8.63
CA MET A 174 -12.42 -13.45 9.86
C MET A 174 -13.33 -12.94 10.98
N PRO A 175 -13.31 -13.53 12.19
CA PRO A 175 -14.18 -13.12 13.30
C PRO A 175 -14.01 -11.65 13.69
N ALA A 176 -12.77 -11.18 13.92
CA ALA A 176 -12.49 -9.77 14.23
C ALA A 176 -12.95 -8.80 13.13
N TYR A 177 -12.75 -9.14 11.85
CA TYR A 177 -13.27 -8.31 10.75
C TYR A 177 -14.79 -8.17 10.83
N LEU A 178 -15.52 -9.29 10.96
CA LEU A 178 -16.99 -9.25 11.07
C LEU A 178 -17.45 -8.42 12.26
N PHE A 179 -16.77 -8.56 13.41
CA PHE A 179 -17.08 -7.80 14.61
C PHE A 179 -16.92 -6.28 14.39
N GLU A 180 -15.80 -5.86 13.82
CA GLU A 180 -15.56 -4.44 13.54
C GLU A 180 -16.45 -3.89 12.42
N GLN A 181 -16.84 -4.70 11.42
CA GLN A 181 -17.83 -4.25 10.42
C GLN A 181 -19.22 -4.03 11.04
N MET A 182 -19.65 -4.90 11.95
CA MET A 182 -20.91 -4.71 12.66
C MET A 182 -20.90 -3.44 13.52
N LYS A 183 -19.80 -3.19 14.25
CA LYS A 183 -19.61 -1.94 14.98
C LYS A 183 -19.61 -0.72 14.06
N ALA A 184 -18.88 -0.76 12.95
CA ALA A 184 -18.83 0.34 12.00
C ALA A 184 -20.20 0.67 11.39
N TYR A 185 -21.04 -0.34 11.12
CA TYR A 185 -22.43 -0.12 10.69
C TYR A 185 -23.31 0.44 11.82
N ARG A 186 -23.15 -0.03 13.06
CA ARG A 186 -23.88 0.44 14.23
C ARG A 186 -23.60 1.94 14.47
N ASP A 187 -22.32 2.28 14.51
CA ASP A 187 -21.78 3.57 14.93
C ASP A 187 -21.81 4.61 13.79
N GLY A 188 -21.97 4.16 12.55
CA GLY A 188 -22.09 5.02 11.36
C GLY A 188 -20.76 5.30 10.67
N ASP A 189 -19.68 4.65 11.09
CA ASP A 189 -18.35 4.76 10.48
C ASP A 189 -18.28 4.09 9.10
N ARG A 190 -19.18 3.13 8.82
CA ARG A 190 -19.35 2.52 7.49
C ARG A 190 -20.61 3.05 6.81
N THR A 191 -20.42 3.82 5.73
CA THR A 191 -21.48 4.58 5.02
C THR A 191 -21.66 4.16 3.55
N ASN A 192 -21.17 2.98 3.18
CA ASN A 192 -21.31 2.44 1.83
C ASN A 192 -22.76 2.14 1.42
N ARG A 193 -22.97 1.71 0.16
CA ARG A 193 -24.32 1.49 -0.39
C ARG A 193 -25.15 0.44 0.36
N GLN A 194 -24.52 -0.45 1.13
CA GLN A 194 -25.21 -1.43 1.98
C GLN A 194 -25.50 -0.94 3.41
N ALA A 195 -24.95 0.20 3.83
CA ALA A 195 -25.13 0.73 5.19
C ALA A 195 -26.61 0.96 5.57
N PRO A 196 -27.49 1.48 4.71
CA PRO A 196 -28.91 1.63 5.05
C PRO A 196 -29.63 0.31 5.35
N ILE A 197 -29.13 -0.81 4.79
CA ILE A 197 -29.67 -2.15 5.02
C ILE A 197 -29.13 -2.71 6.33
N MET A 198 -27.81 -2.65 6.55
CA MET A 198 -27.15 -3.31 7.69
C MET A 198 -27.22 -2.52 9.01
N ALA A 199 -27.23 -1.19 8.98
CA ALA A 199 -27.18 -0.37 10.19
C ALA A 199 -28.34 -0.64 11.19
N PRO A 200 -29.61 -0.84 10.75
CA PRO A 200 -30.68 -1.20 11.67
C PRO A 200 -30.43 -2.53 12.40
N PHE A 201 -29.95 -3.55 11.68
CA PHE A 201 -29.61 -4.85 12.27
C PHE A 201 -28.41 -4.77 13.20
N ALA A 202 -27.42 -3.95 12.86
CA ALA A 202 -26.29 -3.71 13.75
C ALA A 202 -26.75 -3.03 15.05
N ARG A 203 -27.62 -2.02 14.99
CA ARG A 203 -28.10 -1.28 16.18
C ARG A 203 -29.03 -2.06 17.10
N MET A 204 -29.74 -3.06 16.60
CA MET A 204 -30.64 -3.87 17.43
C MET A 204 -29.93 -4.98 18.21
N LEU A 205 -28.69 -5.30 17.86
CA LEU A 205 -27.89 -6.38 18.44
C LEU A 205 -26.81 -5.81 19.37
N SER A 206 -26.53 -6.50 20.47
CA SER A 206 -25.40 -6.19 21.36
C SER A 206 -24.08 -6.75 20.81
N GLU A 207 -22.95 -6.30 21.35
CA GLU A 207 -21.64 -6.86 20.99
C GLU A 207 -21.52 -8.35 21.35
N GLN A 208 -22.19 -8.79 22.42
CA GLN A 208 -22.29 -10.22 22.75
C GLN A 208 -23.06 -10.99 21.67
N ASP A 209 -24.13 -10.40 21.10
CA ASP A 209 -24.85 -11.02 19.99
C ASP A 209 -23.97 -11.12 18.75
N TYR A 210 -23.14 -10.10 18.47
CA TYR A 210 -22.17 -10.17 17.38
C TYR A 210 -21.22 -11.36 17.57
N GLN A 211 -20.62 -11.50 18.75
CA GLN A 211 -19.68 -12.59 19.04
C GLN A 211 -20.31 -13.97 18.85
N GLU A 212 -21.55 -14.16 19.30
CA GLU A 212 -22.27 -15.43 19.16
C GLU A 212 -22.64 -15.72 17.70
N ILE A 213 -23.17 -14.73 16.97
CA ILE A 213 -23.48 -14.87 15.54
C ILE A 213 -22.20 -15.16 14.74
N ILE A 214 -21.11 -14.48 15.06
CA ILE A 214 -19.80 -14.69 14.46
C ILE A 214 -19.33 -16.12 14.70
N ALA A 215 -19.38 -16.61 15.94
CA ALA A 215 -19.05 -18.00 16.26
C ALA A 215 -19.84 -19.00 15.42
N TYR A 216 -21.12 -18.73 15.15
CA TYR A 216 -21.93 -19.58 14.28
C TYR A 216 -21.51 -19.55 12.81
N VAL A 217 -21.30 -18.37 12.22
CA VAL A 217 -21.01 -18.24 10.77
C VAL A 217 -19.56 -18.58 10.43
N THR A 218 -18.60 -18.31 11.32
CA THR A 218 -17.18 -18.58 11.09
C THR A 218 -16.75 -19.93 11.67
N GLY A 219 -17.48 -20.45 12.66
CA GLY A 219 -17.05 -21.59 13.45
C GLY A 219 -15.88 -21.26 14.39
N GLN A 220 -15.63 -19.99 14.67
CA GLN A 220 -14.51 -19.51 15.51
C GLN A 220 -14.98 -18.41 16.46
N GLU A 221 -14.44 -18.38 17.67
CA GLU A 221 -14.68 -17.27 18.60
C GLU A 221 -13.97 -15.99 18.14
N TYR A 222 -14.59 -14.85 18.45
CA TYR A 222 -13.97 -13.55 18.28
C TYR A 222 -12.85 -13.36 19.31
N LYS A 223 -11.68 -12.90 18.85
CA LYS A 223 -10.64 -12.37 19.74
C LYS A 223 -10.38 -10.92 19.36
N ALA A 224 -10.45 -10.06 20.37
CA ALA A 224 -10.17 -8.65 20.18
C ALA A 224 -8.74 -8.44 19.70
N VAL A 225 -8.60 -7.61 18.66
CA VAL A 225 -7.28 -7.22 18.16
C VAL A 225 -6.73 -6.11 19.07
N GLU A 226 -5.64 -6.41 19.79
CA GLU A 226 -4.98 -5.43 20.66
C GLU A 226 -4.41 -4.28 19.84
N ARG A 227 -4.85 -3.05 20.13
CA ARG A 227 -4.23 -1.84 19.58
C ARG A 227 -3.04 -1.46 20.44
N ARG A 228 -1.90 -1.24 19.80
CA ARG A 228 -0.69 -0.74 20.47
C ARG A 228 -0.48 0.72 20.12
N GLU A 229 -0.16 1.51 21.14
CA GLU A 229 0.37 2.86 20.94
C GLU A 229 1.86 2.75 20.60
N PHE A 230 2.28 3.41 19.53
CA PHE A 230 3.66 3.41 19.06
C PHE A 230 4.28 4.81 19.15
N ILE A 231 5.62 4.85 19.14
CA ILE A 231 6.38 6.09 19.21
C ILE A 231 6.07 6.96 17.98
N THR A 232 5.44 8.11 18.22
CA THR A 232 5.02 9.10 17.19
C THR A 232 6.14 10.05 16.74
N GLY A 233 7.27 10.03 17.44
CA GLY A 233 8.30 11.07 17.33
C GLY A 233 7.93 12.37 18.04
N ILE A 234 6.64 12.63 18.34
CA ILE A 234 6.19 13.86 18.99
C ILE A 234 6.97 14.10 20.29
N GLY A 235 7.60 15.28 20.39
CA GLY A 235 8.46 15.66 21.52
C GLY A 235 9.95 15.34 21.35
N MET A 236 10.35 14.58 20.31
CA MET A 236 11.77 14.34 20.01
C MET A 236 12.40 15.56 19.32
N PRO A 237 13.56 16.05 19.80
CA PRO A 237 14.22 17.21 19.22
C PRO A 237 14.73 16.94 17.79
N PRO A 238 14.89 17.98 16.95
CA PRO A 238 15.43 17.82 15.61
C PRO A 238 16.91 17.40 15.67
N VAL A 239 17.33 16.60 14.70
CA VAL A 239 18.72 16.17 14.60
C VAL A 239 19.60 17.32 14.16
N LYS A 240 20.59 17.70 14.98
CA LYS A 240 21.48 18.82 14.70
C LYS A 240 22.45 18.46 13.56
N GLY A 241 22.54 19.31 12.55
CA GLY A 241 23.43 19.08 11.40
C GLY A 241 22.87 18.11 10.36
N PHE A 242 21.58 17.76 10.48
CA PHE A 242 20.86 16.97 9.50
C PHE A 242 20.98 17.55 8.09
N LYS A 243 21.24 16.67 7.14
CA LYS A 243 21.10 16.89 5.70
C LYS A 243 20.33 15.73 5.14
N LEU A 244 19.30 16.00 4.34
CA LEU A 244 18.55 14.94 3.66
C LEU A 244 19.49 14.26 2.65
N PRO A 245 19.79 12.96 2.78
CA PRO A 245 20.49 12.21 1.75
C PRO A 245 19.58 12.09 0.53
N GLU A 246 20.16 12.00 -0.66
CA GLU A 246 19.38 11.69 -1.86
C GLU A 246 18.98 10.23 -1.99
N THR A 247 18.17 9.98 -3.00
CA THR A 247 17.66 8.66 -3.40
C THR A 247 18.77 7.70 -3.80
N GLY A 248 19.95 8.18 -4.19
CA GLY A 248 21.03 7.36 -4.74
C GLY A 248 20.88 7.06 -6.23
N GLN A 249 19.81 7.56 -6.85
CA GLN A 249 19.56 7.46 -8.28
C GLN A 249 20.48 8.42 -9.03
N ILE A 250 21.44 7.84 -9.77
CA ILE A 250 22.43 8.56 -10.57
C ILE A 250 22.34 8.17 -12.06
N GLN A 251 21.34 7.36 -12.40
CA GLN A 251 21.08 6.86 -13.74
C GLN A 251 20.06 7.74 -14.45
N ASN A 252 20.18 7.86 -15.77
CA ASN A 252 19.23 8.54 -16.64
C ASN A 252 18.22 7.54 -17.19
N PHE A 253 16.92 7.80 -17.02
CA PHE A 253 15.83 6.91 -17.39
C PHE A 253 15.04 7.43 -18.59
N SER A 254 15.11 8.72 -18.88
CA SER A 254 14.56 9.33 -20.09
C SER A 254 15.54 10.34 -20.72
N ASP A 255 15.17 10.80 -21.91
CA ASP A 255 15.88 11.88 -22.62
C ASP A 255 15.49 13.28 -22.12
N MET A 256 14.60 13.37 -21.13
CA MET A 256 14.00 14.63 -20.69
C MET A 256 14.72 15.16 -19.46
N PRO A 257 15.15 16.43 -19.45
CA PRO A 257 15.76 17.03 -18.28
C PRO A 257 14.74 17.20 -17.15
N GLY A 258 15.22 17.11 -15.91
CA GLY A 258 14.42 17.29 -14.70
C GLY A 258 14.14 15.99 -13.95
N GLU A 259 14.80 14.88 -14.31
CA GLU A 259 14.79 13.65 -13.52
C GLU A 259 15.63 13.82 -12.24
N ASP A 260 15.48 12.90 -11.30
CA ASP A 260 16.23 12.90 -10.03
C ASP A 260 17.76 12.96 -10.24
N SER A 261 18.27 12.26 -11.27
CA SER A 261 19.69 12.22 -11.60
C SER A 261 20.27 13.54 -12.11
N ASP A 262 19.43 14.46 -12.61
CA ASP A 262 19.85 15.73 -13.22
C ASP A 262 20.21 16.81 -12.19
N TYR A 263 19.86 16.61 -10.92
CA TYR A 263 20.06 17.60 -9.87
C TYR A 263 21.34 17.37 -9.05
N PRO A 264 21.94 18.42 -8.45
CA PRO A 264 23.16 18.28 -7.66
C PRO A 264 22.98 17.33 -6.49
N HIS A 265 23.94 16.41 -6.35
CA HIS A 265 23.82 15.30 -5.42
C HIS A 265 24.43 15.59 -4.02
N THR A 266 23.72 15.24 -2.94
CA THR A 266 24.14 14.95 -1.55
C THR A 266 24.25 13.43 -1.39
N PRO A 267 25.39 12.83 -1.77
CA PRO A 267 25.53 11.39 -1.78
C PRO A 267 25.35 10.81 -0.38
N MET A 268 24.72 9.65 -0.30
CA MET A 268 24.67 8.88 0.95
C MET A 268 26.09 8.64 1.47
N SER A 269 26.31 8.97 2.73
CA SER A 269 27.63 8.93 3.36
C SER A 269 27.54 8.28 4.72
N PHE A 270 28.31 7.20 4.89
CA PHE A 270 28.24 6.37 6.08
C PHE A 270 29.64 6.07 6.63
N THR A 271 29.76 6.05 7.95
CA THR A 271 30.98 5.66 8.66
C THR A 271 30.66 4.48 9.56
N VAL A 272 31.35 3.36 9.34
CA VAL A 272 31.23 2.18 10.20
C VAL A 272 32.11 2.40 11.43
N SER A 273 31.55 2.19 12.62
CA SER A 273 32.25 2.17 13.92
C SER A 273 33.45 1.22 13.93
N GLU A 274 34.43 1.46 14.81
CA GLU A 274 35.60 0.58 14.98
C GLU A 274 35.20 -0.85 15.36
N SER A 275 34.13 -1.03 16.14
CA SER A 275 33.60 -2.35 16.49
C SER A 275 32.96 -3.08 15.31
N GLY A 276 32.67 -2.35 14.22
CA GLY A 276 32.01 -2.87 13.03
C GLY A 276 30.51 -3.11 13.19
N LYS A 277 29.90 -2.73 14.33
CA LYS A 277 28.51 -3.06 14.69
C LYS A 277 27.52 -1.93 14.46
N VAL A 278 27.99 -0.69 14.44
CA VAL A 278 27.18 0.52 14.27
C VAL A 278 27.62 1.28 13.03
N VAL A 279 26.65 1.88 12.35
CA VAL A 279 26.84 2.79 11.22
C VAL A 279 26.42 4.19 11.66
N HIS A 280 27.32 5.15 11.55
CA HIS A 280 27.01 6.57 11.64
C HIS A 280 26.65 7.09 10.24
N ASP A 281 25.45 7.64 10.08
CA ASP A 281 25.05 8.35 8.87
C ASP A 281 25.56 9.80 8.95
N ASN A 282 26.50 10.13 8.08
CA ASN A 282 27.18 11.42 8.08
C ASN A 282 26.32 12.57 7.55
N ASN A 283 25.17 12.27 6.95
CA ASN A 283 24.21 13.27 6.49
C ASN A 283 23.13 13.48 7.56
N THR A 284 22.48 12.41 8.00
CA THR A 284 21.36 12.54 8.96
C THR A 284 21.82 12.69 10.40
N GLN A 285 23.07 12.37 10.73
CA GLN A 285 23.64 12.22 12.08
C GLN A 285 22.94 11.15 12.93
N LEU A 286 22.19 10.24 12.29
CA LEU A 286 21.60 9.09 12.95
C LEU A 286 22.65 7.97 13.06
N MET A 287 22.54 7.17 14.11
CA MET A 287 23.33 5.96 14.27
C MET A 287 22.43 4.74 14.16
N TRP A 288 22.86 3.79 13.36
CA TRP A 288 22.10 2.60 13.00
C TRP A 288 22.84 1.37 13.47
N GLU A 289 22.09 0.41 13.98
CA GLU A 289 22.56 -0.97 14.05
C GLU A 289 22.99 -1.39 12.63
N ARG A 290 24.16 -2.00 12.46
CA ARG A 290 24.71 -2.34 11.13
C ARG A 290 24.17 -3.65 10.59
N GLU A 291 23.91 -4.62 11.44
CA GLU A 291 23.34 -5.91 11.06
C GLU A 291 21.90 -5.94 11.57
N SER A 292 20.91 -6.01 10.68
CA SER A 292 19.52 -6.18 11.13
C SER A 292 19.36 -7.52 11.84
N SER A 293 18.28 -7.68 12.60
CA SER A 293 17.95 -8.90 13.32
C SER A 293 18.08 -10.14 12.43
N ARG A 294 18.60 -11.24 12.98
CA ARG A 294 18.71 -12.53 12.26
C ARG A 294 17.42 -13.34 12.27
N ILE A 295 16.51 -12.97 13.15
CA ILE A 295 15.18 -13.56 13.26
C ILE A 295 14.14 -12.54 12.86
N TRP A 296 13.07 -13.06 12.29
CA TRP A 296 11.92 -12.28 11.89
C TRP A 296 11.02 -12.13 13.11
N MET A 297 10.59 -10.89 13.36
CA MET A 297 9.84 -10.51 14.54
C MET A 297 8.54 -9.85 14.14
N ASN A 298 7.49 -10.08 14.90
CA ASN A 298 6.30 -9.24 14.81
C ASN A 298 6.62 -7.82 15.32
N ALA A 299 5.72 -6.87 15.10
CA ALA A 299 5.99 -5.46 15.43
C ALA A 299 6.32 -5.25 16.92
N ALA A 300 5.68 -6.03 17.81
CA ALA A 300 5.85 -5.97 19.25
C ALA A 300 7.19 -6.52 19.73
N GLU A 301 7.55 -7.71 19.24
CA GLU A 301 8.80 -8.38 19.54
C GLU A 301 9.98 -7.53 19.09
N GLY A 302 9.89 -6.93 17.90
CA GLY A 302 10.95 -6.09 17.43
C GLY A 302 11.07 -4.80 18.23
N GLN A 303 9.96 -4.15 18.62
CA GLN A 303 10.05 -2.96 19.48
C GLN A 303 10.81 -3.31 20.77
N ALA A 304 10.42 -4.42 21.41
CA ALA A 304 11.13 -4.92 22.59
C ALA A 304 12.60 -5.26 22.30
N TYR A 305 12.93 -5.75 21.09
CA TYR A 305 14.32 -5.97 20.69
C TYR A 305 15.12 -4.66 20.70
N CYS A 306 14.61 -3.59 20.10
CA CYS A 306 15.33 -2.31 20.09
C CYS A 306 15.40 -1.65 21.46
N ASP A 307 14.31 -1.67 22.23
CA ASP A 307 14.24 -1.06 23.55
C ASP A 307 15.21 -1.72 24.56
N ASN A 308 15.61 -2.98 24.30
CA ASN A 308 16.56 -3.73 25.13
C ASN A 308 17.94 -3.92 24.46
N LEU A 309 18.18 -3.29 23.31
CA LEU A 309 19.44 -3.44 22.60
C LEU A 309 20.54 -2.65 23.33
N GLU A 310 21.62 -3.32 23.69
CA GLU A 310 22.88 -2.70 24.10
C GLU A 310 23.94 -2.97 23.04
N LEU A 311 24.35 -1.94 22.31
CA LEU A 311 25.25 -2.06 21.17
C LEU A 311 26.25 -0.92 21.12
N ASP A 312 27.54 -1.28 21.00
CA ASP A 312 28.67 -0.35 20.89
C ASP A 312 28.75 0.69 22.02
N GLY A 313 28.33 0.30 23.23
CA GLY A 313 28.32 1.16 24.41
C GLY A 313 27.05 2.02 24.58
N TYR A 314 26.08 1.90 23.67
CA TYR A 314 24.82 2.62 23.72
C TYR A 314 23.64 1.73 24.10
N THR A 315 22.67 2.29 24.83
CA THR A 315 21.48 1.59 25.36
C THR A 315 20.17 2.32 25.03
N ASP A 316 20.25 3.45 24.32
CA ASP A 316 19.13 4.32 23.91
C ASP A 316 18.66 3.99 22.48
N TRP A 317 18.77 2.73 22.07
CA TRP A 317 18.28 2.24 20.80
C TRP A 317 16.76 2.21 20.76
N ARG A 318 16.20 2.48 19.59
CA ARG A 318 14.75 2.48 19.38
C ARG A 318 14.40 2.00 17.98
N TYR A 319 13.10 1.75 17.79
CA TYR A 319 12.56 1.61 16.44
C TYR A 319 12.79 2.87 15.61
N PRO A 320 13.02 2.71 14.30
CA PRO A 320 13.15 3.83 13.40
C PRO A 320 11.79 4.44 13.09
N LEU A 321 11.79 5.76 12.93
CA LEU A 321 10.67 6.46 12.34
C LEU A 321 10.71 6.29 10.81
N MET A 322 9.57 6.45 10.15
CA MET A 322 9.42 6.18 8.72
C MET A 322 10.39 7.00 7.89
N LYS A 323 10.45 8.31 8.16
CA LYS A 323 11.38 9.22 7.46
C LYS A 323 12.85 8.87 7.72
N GLU A 324 13.18 8.38 8.91
CA GLU A 324 14.53 7.92 9.24
C GLU A 324 14.89 6.66 8.44
N LEU A 325 14.02 5.65 8.43
CA LEU A 325 14.30 4.40 7.72
C LEU A 325 14.37 4.61 6.21
N GLN A 326 13.52 5.48 5.67
CA GLN A 326 13.56 5.84 4.26
C GLN A 326 14.86 6.57 3.91
N SER A 327 15.41 7.40 4.81
CA SER A 327 16.62 8.19 4.54
C SER A 327 17.85 7.34 4.19
N ILE A 328 17.95 6.10 4.68
CA ILE A 328 19.04 5.16 4.38
C ILE A 328 18.77 4.26 3.17
N ALA A 329 17.60 4.34 2.55
CA ALA A 329 17.30 3.59 1.33
C ALA A 329 18.07 4.14 0.14
N ASP A 330 18.60 3.23 -0.70
CA ASP A 330 19.25 3.54 -1.97
C ASP A 330 18.35 3.06 -3.11
N MET A 331 17.55 3.96 -3.67
CA MET A 331 16.62 3.69 -4.77
C MET A 331 17.32 3.65 -6.13
N GLY A 332 18.63 3.90 -6.18
CA GLY A 332 19.48 3.52 -7.31
C GLY A 332 19.87 2.03 -7.30
N GLU A 333 19.52 1.31 -6.24
CA GLU A 333 19.74 -0.13 -6.05
C GLU A 333 18.43 -0.91 -6.01
N PHE A 334 18.51 -2.21 -6.28
CA PHE A 334 17.35 -3.10 -6.26
C PHE A 334 17.70 -4.46 -5.65
N ARG A 335 16.85 -4.94 -4.73
CA ARG A 335 16.95 -6.26 -4.07
C ARG A 335 18.34 -6.52 -3.44
N PRO A 336 18.78 -5.69 -2.48
CA PRO A 336 17.98 -4.67 -1.81
C PRO A 336 18.37 -3.22 -2.17
N ALA A 337 17.39 -2.32 -2.11
CA ALA A 337 17.50 -0.86 -2.25
C ALA A 337 18.18 -0.21 -1.03
N ILE A 338 19.42 -0.61 -0.75
CA ILE A 338 20.27 -0.10 0.34
C ILE A 338 21.73 -0.48 0.08
N ASN A 339 22.66 0.35 0.55
CA ASN A 339 24.09 0.06 0.48
C ASN A 339 24.47 -1.16 1.34
N THR A 340 24.65 -2.32 0.70
CA THR A 340 24.95 -3.59 1.38
C THR A 340 26.39 -3.75 1.88
N ASP A 341 27.33 -2.91 1.43
CA ASP A 341 28.69 -2.87 2.00
C ASP A 341 28.67 -2.25 3.41
N VAL A 342 27.74 -1.32 3.63
CA VAL A 342 27.52 -0.63 4.91
C VAL A 342 26.51 -1.39 5.77
N PHE A 343 25.33 -1.68 5.25
CA PHE A 343 24.23 -2.32 5.98
C PHE A 343 24.10 -3.80 5.61
N SER A 344 24.27 -4.67 6.60
CA SER A 344 24.28 -6.12 6.40
C SER A 344 22.98 -6.79 6.85
N ASN A 345 22.76 -8.03 6.38
CA ASN A 345 21.58 -8.86 6.67
C ASN A 345 20.23 -8.29 6.18
N MET A 346 20.24 -7.60 5.03
CA MET A 346 19.04 -6.96 4.48
C MET A 346 18.18 -7.94 3.65
N PRO A 347 16.83 -7.83 3.74
CA PRO A 347 15.93 -8.71 3.00
C PRO A 347 16.02 -8.41 1.49
N ARG A 348 16.32 -9.43 0.68
CA ARG A 348 16.45 -9.29 -0.79
C ARG A 348 15.16 -9.59 -1.56
N ALA A 349 14.14 -10.11 -0.88
CA ALA A 349 12.86 -10.51 -1.46
C ALA A 349 11.71 -10.12 -0.53
N ASN A 350 10.50 -9.98 -1.09
CA ASN A 350 9.21 -9.55 -0.52
C ASN A 350 9.14 -9.48 1.02
N SER A 351 9.82 -8.49 1.59
CA SER A 351 9.91 -8.20 3.02
C SER A 351 10.54 -6.82 3.22
N GLY A 352 10.55 -6.34 4.46
CA GLY A 352 11.02 -5.03 4.83
C GLY A 352 11.60 -4.99 6.24
N ILE A 353 11.84 -3.76 6.69
CA ILE A 353 12.18 -3.45 8.08
C ILE A 353 11.03 -2.62 8.66
N TRP A 354 10.61 -2.97 9.87
CA TRP A 354 9.56 -2.23 10.57
C TRP A 354 9.95 -0.76 10.82
N ALA A 355 8.97 0.15 10.73
CA ALA A 355 9.11 1.57 11.07
C ALA A 355 7.82 2.13 11.69
N PHE A 356 7.96 3.21 12.46
CA PHE A 356 6.86 3.94 13.12
C PHE A 356 6.73 5.38 12.59
N PRO A 357 5.65 6.11 12.88
CA PRO A 357 4.45 5.73 13.64
C PRO A 357 3.26 5.37 12.77
N ILE A 358 2.50 4.37 13.24
CA ILE A 358 1.08 4.08 12.98
C ILE A 358 0.59 4.26 11.53
N SER A 359 0.24 3.15 10.89
CA SER A 359 -0.76 3.20 9.83
C SER A 359 -2.14 3.43 10.45
N ASP A 360 -3.05 4.13 9.82
CA ASP A 360 -4.43 4.29 10.34
C ASP A 360 -5.28 3.00 10.37
N HIS A 361 -4.71 1.87 9.96
CA HIS A 361 -5.31 0.60 10.29
C HIS A 361 -4.88 0.15 11.70
N PRO A 362 -5.83 -0.13 12.62
CA PRO A 362 -5.53 -0.40 14.03
C PRO A 362 -4.70 -1.66 14.31
N ASP A 363 -4.54 -2.55 13.33
CA ASP A 363 -3.72 -3.76 13.41
C ASP A 363 -2.55 -3.76 12.44
N HIS A 364 -2.22 -2.63 11.80
CA HIS A 364 -1.04 -2.51 10.92
C HIS A 364 0.01 -1.55 11.50
N VAL A 365 1.25 -1.77 11.05
CA VAL A 365 2.40 -0.91 11.29
C VAL A 365 3.09 -0.68 9.95
N TRP A 366 3.72 0.47 9.81
CA TRP A 366 4.49 0.75 8.62
C TRP A 366 5.77 -0.09 8.52
N HIS A 367 6.17 -0.38 7.29
CA HIS A 367 7.53 -0.84 7.02
C HIS A 367 8.06 -0.21 5.73
N VAL A 368 9.38 -0.22 5.59
CA VAL A 368 10.04 0.03 4.31
C VAL A 368 10.41 -1.32 3.71
N GLY A 369 9.83 -1.65 2.57
CA GLY A 369 10.17 -2.83 1.79
C GLY A 369 11.48 -2.61 1.04
N PHE A 370 12.57 -3.21 1.50
CA PHE A 370 13.89 -3.01 0.90
C PHE A 370 14.15 -3.68 -0.46
N PRO A 371 13.25 -4.43 -1.14
CA PRO A 371 13.46 -4.72 -2.56
C PRO A 371 13.65 -3.45 -3.41
N ASP A 372 12.86 -2.41 -3.18
CA ASP A 372 12.78 -1.18 -3.98
C ASP A 372 12.61 0.08 -3.12
N ALA A 373 12.47 -0.08 -1.79
CA ALA A 373 12.20 0.96 -0.80
C ALA A 373 10.74 1.48 -0.73
N HIS A 374 9.75 0.67 -1.17
CA HIS A 374 8.34 1.05 -1.02
C HIS A 374 7.92 1.21 0.46
N ILE A 375 6.98 2.12 0.69
CA ILE A 375 6.39 2.39 2.00
C ILE A 375 4.98 1.81 2.02
N MET A 376 4.73 0.84 2.90
CA MET A 376 3.39 0.26 3.06
C MET A 376 3.11 -0.13 4.51
N GLY A 377 1.82 -0.09 4.88
CA GLY A 377 1.34 -0.69 6.13
C GLY A 377 1.27 -2.21 5.99
N GLN A 378 1.58 -2.93 7.06
CA GLN A 378 1.40 -4.39 7.14
C GLN A 378 0.88 -4.76 8.51
N HIS A 379 0.05 -5.81 8.55
CA HIS A 379 -0.42 -6.44 9.77
C HIS A 379 0.69 -6.62 10.83
N THR A 380 0.42 -6.18 12.06
CA THR A 380 1.30 -6.24 13.23
C THR A 380 1.79 -7.64 13.55
N ALA A 381 0.98 -8.67 13.29
CA ALA A 381 1.34 -10.08 13.49
C ALA A 381 2.17 -10.67 12.33
N SER A 382 2.30 -9.98 11.19
CA SER A 382 3.31 -10.36 10.21
C SER A 382 4.69 -10.25 10.86
N THR A 383 5.64 -11.02 10.35
CA THR A 383 7.02 -10.92 10.80
C THR A 383 7.87 -10.20 9.77
N LYS A 384 8.77 -9.32 10.20
CA LYS A 384 9.76 -8.63 9.37
C LYS A 384 11.11 -8.65 10.08
N LEU A 385 12.18 -8.26 9.39
CA LEU A 385 13.45 -7.99 10.07
C LEU A 385 13.35 -6.66 10.82
N VAL A 386 14.23 -6.48 11.81
CA VAL A 386 14.28 -5.30 12.66
C VAL A 386 15.66 -4.67 12.54
N ARG A 387 15.72 -3.34 12.50
CA ARG A 387 16.96 -2.58 12.58
C ARG A 387 16.73 -1.39 13.48
N CYS A 388 17.53 -1.27 14.51
CA CYS A 388 17.38 -0.19 15.47
C CYS A 388 18.13 1.06 15.03
N VAL A 389 17.60 2.22 15.41
CA VAL A 389 18.23 3.53 15.23
C VAL A 389 18.38 4.20 16.59
N ARG A 390 19.35 5.09 16.69
CA ARG A 390 19.50 6.03 17.80
C ARG A 390 20.00 7.37 17.28
N ALA A 391 19.88 8.40 18.09
CA ALA A 391 20.52 9.68 17.88
C ALA A 391 20.83 10.32 19.23
N ASP A 392 21.84 11.17 19.27
CA ASP A 392 22.20 11.86 20.51
C ASP A 392 21.06 12.74 21.03
N ASN A 393 20.92 12.78 22.36
CA ASN A 393 19.84 13.51 23.07
C ASN A 393 18.42 13.07 22.70
N GLY A 394 18.24 11.83 22.21
CA GLY A 394 16.93 11.32 21.80
C GLY A 394 16.35 12.05 20.59
N ALA A 395 17.20 12.67 19.77
CA ALA A 395 16.77 13.35 18.56
C ALA A 395 16.17 12.36 17.53
N ALA A 396 15.38 12.91 16.61
CA ALA A 396 14.79 12.11 15.55
C ALA A 396 14.45 12.94 14.31
N TYR A 397 14.48 12.30 13.14
CA TYR A 397 13.96 12.88 11.91
C TYR A 397 12.49 12.49 11.72
N HIS A 398 11.62 13.38 12.18
CA HIS A 398 10.15 13.30 12.01
C HIS A 398 9.52 14.69 11.96
N ASN A 399 10.18 15.65 12.64
CA ASN A 399 9.74 17.02 12.80
C ASN A 399 9.38 17.67 11.47
N MET A 400 8.23 18.33 11.48
CA MET A 400 7.69 19.12 10.39
C MET A 400 7.90 20.58 10.80
N ASP A 401 8.88 21.25 10.19
CA ASP A 401 9.18 22.65 10.50
C ASP A 401 9.00 23.51 9.25
N PHE A 402 7.84 24.16 9.16
CA PHE A 402 7.42 24.93 7.99
C PHE A 402 7.24 26.41 8.32
N VAL A 403 7.42 27.24 7.29
CA VAL A 403 7.14 28.67 7.29
C VAL A 403 6.31 28.99 6.06
N ASP A 404 5.13 29.57 6.26
CA ASP A 404 4.38 30.21 5.17
C ASP A 404 5.06 31.54 4.82
N ASN A 405 5.55 31.65 3.59
CA ASN A 405 6.23 32.84 3.09
C ASN A 405 5.25 33.96 2.69
N ARG A 406 3.93 33.69 2.74
CA ARG A 406 2.82 34.61 2.43
C ARG A 406 2.79 35.10 0.97
N ASP A 407 3.40 34.34 0.08
CA ASP A 407 3.45 34.58 -1.37
C ASP A 407 2.95 33.37 -2.19
N GLY A 408 2.35 32.39 -1.51
CA GLY A 408 1.94 31.12 -2.10
C GLY A 408 3.00 30.03 -2.04
N THR A 409 4.12 30.25 -1.31
CA THR A 409 5.16 29.25 -1.07
C THR A 409 5.33 28.92 0.40
N VAL A 410 5.85 27.72 0.67
CA VAL A 410 6.18 27.23 2.02
C VAL A 410 7.65 26.85 2.07
N THR A 411 8.37 27.34 3.08
CA THR A 411 9.74 26.92 3.35
C THR A 411 9.75 25.80 4.38
N GLU A 412 10.29 24.64 4.01
CA GLU A 412 10.64 23.56 4.93
C GLU A 412 12.05 23.81 5.49
N ARG A 413 12.14 24.14 6.78
CA ARG A 413 13.40 24.52 7.44
C ARG A 413 14.32 23.33 7.71
N ILE A 414 13.79 22.11 7.81
CA ILE A 414 14.59 20.90 8.07
C ILE A 414 15.49 20.55 6.88
N THR A 415 14.93 20.59 5.67
CA THR A 415 15.63 20.25 4.42
C THR A 415 16.15 21.49 3.69
N ASN A 416 15.76 22.69 4.15
CA ASN A 416 16.00 23.96 3.48
C ASN A 416 15.49 23.93 2.02
N ARG A 417 14.20 23.63 1.87
CA ARG A 417 13.51 23.56 0.58
C ARG A 417 12.32 24.50 0.57
N MET A 418 12.01 25.06 -0.59
CA MET A 418 10.82 25.86 -0.79
C MET A 418 9.84 25.11 -1.71
N TRP A 419 8.58 25.08 -1.31
CA TRP A 419 7.52 24.30 -1.93
C TRP A 419 6.40 25.20 -2.43
N GLN A 420 5.73 24.81 -3.51
CA GLN A 420 4.41 25.38 -3.82
C GLN A 420 3.44 25.07 -2.67
N GLN A 421 2.76 26.10 -2.16
CA GLN A 421 1.73 25.94 -1.13
C GLN A 421 0.46 25.30 -1.71
N ASN A 422 0.03 25.81 -2.87
CA ASN A 422 -1.14 25.34 -3.61
C ASN A 422 -0.70 24.75 -4.97
N ILE A 423 -1.42 23.74 -5.44
CA ILE A 423 -1.22 23.13 -6.76
C ILE A 423 -2.26 23.63 -7.76
N ASP A 424 -2.13 23.23 -9.02
CA ASP A 424 -3.08 23.59 -10.08
C ASP A 424 -4.19 22.57 -10.31
N TYR A 425 -4.21 21.49 -9.53
CA TYR A 425 -5.19 20.40 -9.56
C TYR A 425 -5.29 19.65 -10.90
N LYS A 426 -4.36 19.87 -11.83
CA LYS A 426 -4.31 19.14 -13.09
C LYS A 426 -3.48 17.88 -12.91
N ARG A 427 -4.09 16.74 -13.16
CA ARG A 427 -3.38 15.47 -13.21
C ARG A 427 -2.64 15.35 -14.54
N ARG A 428 -1.46 14.76 -14.49
CA ARG A 428 -0.51 14.64 -15.59
C ARG A 428 0.18 13.29 -15.49
N ASN A 429 0.59 12.75 -16.64
CA ASN A 429 1.56 11.65 -16.63
C ASN A 429 2.91 12.13 -16.07
N TRP A 430 3.81 11.20 -15.79
CA TRP A 430 5.08 11.49 -15.14
C TRP A 430 5.89 12.54 -15.92
N GLN A 431 6.00 12.34 -17.23
CA GLN A 431 6.78 13.22 -18.10
C GLN A 431 6.24 14.65 -18.15
N ASN A 432 4.92 14.80 -18.26
CA ASN A 432 4.26 16.11 -18.27
C ASN A 432 4.33 16.79 -16.90
N SER A 433 4.49 16.04 -15.81
CA SER A 433 4.67 16.59 -14.46
C SER A 433 6.05 17.20 -14.27
N ILE A 434 7.10 16.54 -14.78
CA ILE A 434 8.45 17.12 -14.87
C ILE A 434 8.38 18.42 -15.67
N ASN A 435 7.88 18.36 -16.91
CA ASN A 435 7.75 19.53 -17.77
C ASN A 435 6.99 20.69 -17.14
N TYR A 436 5.93 20.38 -16.40
CA TYR A 436 5.16 21.40 -15.70
C TYR A 436 6.01 22.15 -14.67
N CYS A 437 6.75 21.43 -13.83
CA CYS A 437 7.57 22.05 -12.82
C CYS A 437 8.77 22.81 -13.42
N GLU A 438 9.48 22.22 -14.38
CA GLU A 438 10.64 22.85 -15.05
C GLU A 438 10.29 24.18 -15.76
N ASN A 439 9.03 24.36 -16.17
CA ASN A 439 8.57 25.57 -16.87
C ASN A 439 7.69 26.46 -15.99
N LEU A 440 7.59 26.16 -14.69
CA LEU A 440 6.75 26.91 -13.78
C LEU A 440 7.42 28.25 -13.43
N ASN A 441 6.74 29.36 -13.73
CA ASN A 441 7.08 30.66 -13.16
C ASN A 441 6.05 30.99 -12.08
N TYR A 442 6.47 30.93 -10.82
CA TYR A 442 5.57 31.05 -9.67
C TYR A 442 6.26 31.74 -8.50
N ALA A 443 5.53 32.64 -7.82
CA ALA A 443 6.01 33.46 -6.70
C ALA A 443 7.31 34.24 -7.00
N GLY A 444 7.55 34.59 -8.27
CA GLY A 444 8.76 35.32 -8.69
C GLY A 444 9.98 34.43 -8.95
N TYR A 445 9.81 33.11 -8.96
CA TYR A 445 10.86 32.12 -9.23
C TYR A 445 10.54 31.28 -10.47
N ASP A 446 11.58 30.87 -11.19
CA ASP A 446 11.53 30.09 -12.43
C ASP A 446 12.45 28.86 -12.42
N ASP A 447 13.01 28.52 -11.26
CA ASP A 447 13.90 27.38 -10.97
C ASP A 447 13.16 26.24 -10.24
N TRP A 448 11.87 26.10 -10.50
CA TRP A 448 11.03 25.04 -9.93
C TRP A 448 11.31 23.70 -10.61
N ARG A 449 11.17 22.62 -9.84
CA ARG A 449 11.34 21.25 -10.30
C ARG A 449 10.38 20.29 -9.61
N LEU A 450 10.26 19.10 -10.18
CA LEU A 450 9.55 18.02 -9.50
C LEU A 450 10.45 17.50 -8.34
N PRO A 451 9.90 17.27 -7.12
CA PRO A 451 10.68 16.75 -6.01
C PRO A 451 11.07 15.30 -6.26
N ASN A 452 12.22 14.89 -5.74
CA ASN A 452 12.50 13.45 -5.66
C ASN A 452 11.67 12.81 -4.54
N ILE A 453 11.60 11.48 -4.49
CA ILE A 453 10.75 10.79 -3.52
C ILE A 453 11.16 11.01 -2.06
N LYS A 454 12.45 11.23 -1.76
CA LYS A 454 12.89 11.57 -0.38
C LYS A 454 12.41 12.96 0.06
N GLU A 455 12.40 13.91 -0.87
CA GLU A 455 11.84 15.25 -0.64
C GLU A 455 10.31 15.19 -0.53
N ALA A 456 9.62 14.41 -1.37
CA ALA A 456 8.18 14.24 -1.22
C ALA A 456 7.80 13.61 0.14
N VAL A 457 8.59 12.65 0.62
CA VAL A 457 8.43 12.02 1.96
C VAL A 457 8.74 13.01 3.09
N SER A 458 9.61 14.01 2.90
CA SER A 458 9.98 14.96 3.96
C SER A 458 8.80 15.79 4.45
N ILE A 459 7.84 16.08 3.58
CA ILE A 459 6.62 16.82 3.90
C ILE A 459 5.44 15.94 4.31
N VAL A 460 5.60 14.61 4.40
CA VAL A 460 4.54 13.71 4.89
C VAL A 460 4.45 13.79 6.42
N ASN A 461 3.24 13.84 6.95
CA ASN A 461 2.98 13.70 8.37
C ASN A 461 2.45 12.30 8.69
N TYR A 462 3.33 11.37 9.05
CA TYR A 462 2.98 9.99 9.39
C TYR A 462 2.20 9.84 10.71
N ASN A 463 1.97 10.92 11.46
CA ASN A 463 1.07 10.91 12.62
C ASN A 463 -0.39 11.27 12.26
N LYS A 464 -0.65 11.66 11.01
CA LYS A 464 -1.98 11.99 10.51
C LYS A 464 -2.34 11.07 9.36
N THR A 465 -3.63 10.80 9.22
CA THR A 465 -4.17 10.17 8.02
C THR A 465 -5.33 10.97 7.49
N SER A 466 -5.35 11.10 6.16
CA SER A 466 -6.39 11.75 5.37
C SER A 466 -6.68 13.21 5.78
N PRO A 467 -5.76 14.16 5.52
CA PRO A 467 -4.50 13.97 4.80
C PRO A 467 -3.29 13.76 5.72
N ALA A 468 -2.35 12.93 5.27
CA ALA A 468 -1.03 12.72 5.86
C ALA A 468 -0.05 13.85 5.48
N ILE A 469 -0.49 15.10 5.55
CA ILE A 469 0.29 16.32 5.33
C ILE A 469 -0.27 17.42 6.23
N ASP A 470 0.52 18.46 6.52
CA ASP A 470 0.04 19.57 7.32
C ASP A 470 -0.80 20.56 6.49
N GLU A 471 -2.12 20.54 6.67
CA GLU A 471 -3.05 21.41 5.92
C GLU A 471 -2.94 22.89 6.27
N GLU A 472 -2.31 23.26 7.39
CA GLU A 472 -2.00 24.67 7.68
C GLU A 472 -1.04 25.24 6.62
N PHE A 473 -0.08 24.42 6.17
CA PHE A 473 0.93 24.80 5.20
C PHE A 473 0.61 24.31 3.78
N PHE A 474 -0.10 23.19 3.63
CA PHE A 474 -0.44 22.61 2.33
C PHE A 474 -1.96 22.42 2.22
N PRO A 475 -2.72 23.53 2.22
CA PRO A 475 -4.18 23.47 2.24
C PRO A 475 -4.73 22.82 0.96
N ASN A 476 -5.92 22.23 1.08
CA ASN A 476 -6.65 21.63 -0.05
C ASN A 476 -5.82 20.58 -0.82
N THR A 477 -4.92 19.85 -0.15
CA THR A 477 -4.14 18.79 -0.78
C THR A 477 -5.06 17.61 -1.13
N PRO A 478 -5.24 17.25 -2.42
CA PRO A 478 -6.06 16.10 -2.78
C PRO A 478 -5.45 14.81 -2.26
N VAL A 479 -6.28 13.95 -1.65
CA VAL A 479 -5.85 12.64 -1.11
C VAL A 479 -6.29 11.46 -1.97
N LYS A 480 -7.14 11.69 -2.97
CA LYS A 480 -7.68 10.64 -3.85
C LYS A 480 -6.62 10.04 -4.78
N TYR A 481 -5.64 10.82 -5.21
CA TYR A 481 -4.61 10.35 -6.12
C TYR A 481 -3.23 10.75 -5.61
N PHE A 482 -2.21 10.07 -6.14
CA PHE A 482 -0.82 10.31 -5.79
C PHE A 482 -0.29 11.62 -6.40
N PHE A 483 0.92 11.96 -5.99
CA PHE A 483 1.75 13.03 -6.53
C PHE A 483 3.00 12.44 -7.17
N TRP A 484 3.29 12.81 -8.40
CA TRP A 484 4.52 12.37 -9.06
C TRP A 484 5.76 12.94 -8.39
N THR A 485 6.83 12.14 -8.38
CA THR A 485 8.18 12.54 -7.99
C THR A 485 9.11 12.38 -9.19
N SER A 486 10.27 13.04 -9.19
CA SER A 486 11.27 12.92 -10.26
C SER A 486 12.05 11.60 -10.24
N THR A 487 11.85 10.77 -9.21
CA THR A 487 12.57 9.51 -9.03
C THR A 487 11.91 8.40 -9.85
N SER A 488 12.68 7.76 -10.73
CA SER A 488 12.23 6.56 -11.45
C SER A 488 12.21 5.34 -10.53
N ASP A 489 11.28 4.41 -10.74
CA ASP A 489 11.28 3.13 -10.03
C ASP A 489 12.05 2.08 -10.85
N VAL A 490 13.17 1.62 -10.28
CA VAL A 490 14.07 0.64 -10.88
C VAL A 490 13.53 -0.81 -10.81
N ALA A 491 12.35 -1.03 -10.22
CA ALA A 491 11.79 -2.36 -10.01
C ALA A 491 11.31 -3.05 -11.31
N GLY A 492 10.79 -2.33 -12.31
CA GLY A 492 10.43 -2.81 -13.65
C GLY A 492 9.40 -3.97 -13.75
N PRO A 493 8.84 -4.31 -14.94
CA PRO A 493 7.83 -5.38 -15.06
C PRO A 493 8.39 -6.83 -15.01
N ALA A 494 9.71 -7.02 -15.08
CA ALA A 494 10.36 -8.31 -15.36
C ALA A 494 10.87 -9.07 -14.12
N ILE A 495 10.25 -8.87 -12.95
CA ILE A 495 10.86 -9.16 -11.64
C ILE A 495 10.78 -10.61 -11.13
N HIS A 496 10.32 -11.56 -11.95
CA HIS A 496 10.43 -12.97 -11.60
C HIS A 496 11.82 -13.50 -12.01
N MET A 497 12.74 -13.49 -11.04
CA MET A 497 13.99 -14.28 -11.00
C MET A 497 15.28 -13.72 -11.63
N ARG A 498 15.49 -12.41 -11.75
CA ARG A 498 16.85 -11.89 -12.01
C ARG A 498 17.23 -10.82 -10.98
N PRO A 499 18.30 -11.04 -10.17
CA PRO A 499 18.95 -9.93 -9.48
C PRO A 499 19.44 -8.95 -10.55
N LEU A 500 19.21 -7.65 -10.36
CA LEU A 500 20.14 -6.70 -10.95
C LEU A 500 21.54 -7.08 -10.43
N GLY A 501 22.54 -7.09 -11.30
CA GLY A 501 23.91 -7.33 -10.85
C GLY A 501 24.27 -6.31 -9.78
N GLN A 502 25.06 -6.70 -8.77
CA GLN A 502 25.56 -5.77 -7.75
C GLN A 502 26.05 -4.48 -8.43
N ARG A 503 25.72 -3.31 -7.90
CA ARG A 503 26.29 -2.04 -8.33
C ARG A 503 27.80 -2.19 -8.40
N LYS A 504 28.34 -2.08 -9.61
CA LYS A 504 29.77 -2.22 -9.81
C LYS A 504 30.42 -1.06 -9.08
N LYS A 505 31.45 -1.32 -8.28
CA LYS A 505 32.20 -0.28 -7.55
C LYS A 505 32.70 0.86 -8.46
N ASN A 506 32.87 0.56 -9.75
CA ASN A 506 33.10 1.54 -10.80
C ASN A 506 31.99 1.42 -11.86
N GLN A 507 31.04 2.35 -11.88
CA GLN A 507 30.07 2.51 -12.97
C GLN A 507 30.65 3.52 -13.96
N THR A 508 30.72 3.16 -15.25
CA THR A 508 31.07 4.14 -16.30
C THR A 508 29.84 4.98 -16.64
N PRO A 509 29.98 6.18 -17.22
CA PRO A 509 28.83 6.99 -17.64
C PRO A 509 27.83 6.23 -18.53
N GLU A 510 28.28 5.29 -19.34
CA GLU A 510 27.42 4.46 -20.18
C GLU A 510 26.59 3.45 -19.37
N MET A 511 27.06 3.04 -18.18
CA MET A 511 26.31 2.19 -17.26
C MET A 511 25.24 2.94 -16.47
N LEU A 512 25.26 4.28 -16.52
CA LEU A 512 24.26 5.16 -15.92
C LEU A 512 23.12 5.44 -16.89
N ASP A 513 23.23 5.06 -18.16
CA ASP A 513 22.17 5.25 -19.14
C ASP A 513 21.24 4.03 -19.18
N LEU A 514 20.06 4.15 -18.57
CA LEU A 514 19.02 3.11 -18.53
C LEU A 514 17.84 3.45 -19.44
N ARG A 515 17.98 4.45 -20.33
CA ARG A 515 16.95 4.79 -21.31
C ARG A 515 16.60 3.58 -22.16
N ASN A 516 15.31 3.39 -22.45
CA ASN A 516 14.77 2.30 -23.28
C ASN A 516 14.99 0.87 -22.76
N THR A 517 15.36 0.69 -21.48
CA THR A 517 15.59 -0.65 -20.88
C THR A 517 14.33 -1.31 -20.32
N GLY A 518 13.16 -0.64 -20.40
CA GLY A 518 11.86 -1.17 -19.95
C GLY A 518 11.36 -0.58 -18.62
N ASP A 519 11.99 0.49 -18.13
CA ASP A 519 11.63 1.18 -16.89
C ASP A 519 10.44 2.14 -17.10
N ASN A 520 9.25 1.54 -17.12
CA ASN A 520 7.99 2.24 -17.31
C ASN A 520 7.37 2.74 -16.00
N GLU A 521 8.05 2.60 -14.86
CA GLU A 521 7.53 2.98 -13.54
C GLU A 521 8.33 4.14 -12.92
N GLY A 522 7.62 5.02 -12.22
CA GLY A 522 8.16 6.12 -11.44
C GLY A 522 7.58 6.12 -10.03
N TRP A 523 8.29 6.70 -9.07
CA TRP A 523 7.78 6.82 -7.71
C TRP A 523 6.72 7.90 -7.61
N ALA A 524 5.63 7.58 -6.92
CA ALA A 524 4.57 8.51 -6.59
C ALA A 524 4.28 8.48 -5.08
N GLN A 525 4.00 9.65 -4.51
CA GLN A 525 3.71 9.86 -3.08
C GLN A 525 2.21 10.12 -2.85
N GLY A 526 1.58 9.34 -1.99
CA GLY A 526 0.19 9.52 -1.58
C GLY A 526 0.10 10.31 -0.27
N TYR A 527 -0.91 11.16 -0.14
CA TYR A 527 -1.21 11.88 1.11
C TYR A 527 -2.47 11.39 1.80
N LEU A 528 -3.05 10.26 1.38
CA LEU A 528 -4.12 9.65 2.15
C LEU A 528 -3.56 9.06 3.44
N ILE A 529 -2.54 8.22 3.36
CA ILE A 529 -1.84 7.72 4.57
C ILE A 529 -0.33 7.94 4.54
N GLY A 530 0.20 8.58 3.50
CA GLY A 530 1.63 8.85 3.40
C GLY A 530 2.43 7.75 2.69
N SER A 531 1.78 6.83 1.96
CA SER A 531 2.48 5.76 1.24
C SER A 531 3.23 6.27 0.00
N GLY A 532 4.31 5.58 -0.34
CA GLY A 532 5.09 5.80 -1.55
C GLY A 532 5.16 4.50 -2.34
N LEU A 533 4.76 4.54 -3.62
CA LEU A 533 4.61 3.37 -4.48
C LEU A 533 5.12 3.63 -5.90
N GLY A 534 5.67 2.57 -6.51
CA GLY A 534 6.06 2.54 -7.92
C GLY A 534 4.83 2.45 -8.81
N MET A 535 4.71 3.38 -9.75
CA MET A 535 3.52 3.55 -10.59
C MET A 535 3.89 3.67 -12.06
N GLN A 536 3.06 3.12 -12.95
CA GLN A 536 3.24 3.26 -14.40
C GLN A 536 3.25 4.73 -14.81
N LYS A 537 4.31 5.17 -15.50
CA LYS A 537 4.59 6.57 -15.86
C LYS A 537 3.49 7.23 -16.71
N ASP A 538 2.67 6.43 -17.41
CA ASP A 538 1.53 6.89 -18.19
C ASP A 538 0.30 7.28 -17.33
N THR A 539 0.30 6.94 -16.04
CA THR A 539 -0.80 7.23 -15.12
C THR A 539 -0.87 8.72 -14.79
N GLU A 540 -2.08 9.28 -14.73
CA GLU A 540 -2.26 10.69 -14.42
C GLU A 540 -2.36 10.96 -12.92
N PHE A 541 -1.37 11.67 -12.37
CA PHE A 541 -1.29 12.09 -10.96
C PHE A 541 -1.01 13.58 -10.82
N TYR A 542 -1.15 14.10 -9.60
CA TYR A 542 -0.88 15.50 -9.31
C TYR A 542 0.63 15.80 -9.29
N ALA A 543 1.00 17.06 -9.39
CA ALA A 543 2.37 17.52 -9.22
C ALA A 543 2.39 18.69 -8.23
N ARG A 544 3.37 18.68 -7.32
CA ARG A 544 3.70 19.80 -6.43
C ARG A 544 5.17 20.08 -6.60
N CYS A 545 5.50 21.27 -7.07
CA CYS A 545 6.88 21.62 -7.38
C CYS A 545 7.64 22.10 -6.14
N ILE A 546 8.94 21.85 -6.15
CA ILE A 546 9.91 22.25 -5.14
C ILE A 546 11.00 23.11 -5.80
N ARG A 547 11.71 23.90 -5.03
CA ARG A 547 12.96 24.56 -5.42
C ARG A 547 13.98 24.56 -4.29
N ASN A 548 15.24 24.71 -4.66
CA ASN A 548 16.36 24.88 -3.73
C ASN A 548 16.69 26.38 -3.66
N PRO A 549 16.25 27.10 -2.61
CA PRO A 549 16.41 28.55 -2.52
C PRO A 549 17.85 29.03 -2.38
#